data_AF-A0A5H7NTC7-F1
#
_entry.id   AF-A0A5H7NTC7-F1
#
_cell.length_a   1.000
_cell.length_b   1.000
_cell.length_c   1.000
_cell.angle_alpha   90.00
_cell.angle_beta   90.00
_cell.angle_gamma   90.00
#
_symmetry.space_group_name_H-M   'P 1'
#
loop_
_entity.id
_entity.type
_entity.pdbx_description
1 polymer ?
#
loop_
_entity_poly.entity_id
_entity_poly.type
_entity_poly.pdbx_seq_one_letter_code
_entity_poly.pdbx_strand_id
1 'polypeptide(L)'
;MIINDIFKISETITSPFHYIFKRKLSHYLYQKNIIEILGRVNDDKLRGWYSPCDLMNTREFRGMINSLFQPGDYHFSTMDIAAAISIATGHYSDNEFNKFSHEIIDFSYHISHEIKESIIKNKVIRDGLVDYGKNISLIDIKSDRTAIECLFKDKKELFRHYFSTFNNAIYNHSIQIWHQGNDNTWIDWTEKNSIRININPYKIREGFFLIGFDYRDVTNDKRLHVASNKDGYEYFNKCLKNSSRVWMQ
;
A
#
# COMPACT_ATOMS: atom_id res chain seq x y z
N MET A 1 -5.89 -29.98 -10.05
CA MET A 1 -5.61 -31.33 -9.51
C MET A 1 -4.38 -31.31 -8.61
N ILE A 2 -3.19 -30.91 -9.11
CA ILE A 2 -1.92 -30.87 -8.36
C ILE A 2 -1.96 -30.05 -7.05
N ILE A 3 -2.65 -28.90 -7.02
CA ILE A 3 -2.72 -28.05 -5.80
C ILE A 3 -3.49 -28.75 -4.66
N ASN A 4 -4.57 -29.47 -4.96
CA ASN A 4 -5.35 -30.18 -3.94
C ASN A 4 -4.57 -31.34 -3.31
N ASP A 5 -3.71 -32.00 -4.08
CA ASP A 5 -2.86 -33.08 -3.59
C ASP A 5 -1.72 -32.54 -2.71
N ILE A 6 -1.15 -31.39 -3.06
CA ILE A 6 -0.20 -30.65 -2.19
C ILE A 6 -0.88 -30.27 -0.87
N PHE A 7 -2.16 -29.89 -0.90
CA PHE A 7 -2.93 -29.56 0.30
C PHE A 7 -3.08 -30.76 1.25
N LYS A 8 -3.51 -31.92 0.74
CA LYS A 8 -3.66 -33.15 1.55
C LYS A 8 -2.34 -33.60 2.20
N ILE A 9 -1.23 -33.47 1.46
CA ILE A 9 0.11 -33.79 1.97
C ILE A 9 0.54 -32.75 3.02
N SER A 10 0.18 -31.48 2.83
CA SER A 10 0.51 -30.44 3.80
C SER A 10 -0.30 -30.58 5.10
N GLU A 11 -1.60 -30.86 5.03
CA GLU A 11 -2.52 -30.94 6.19
C GLU A 11 -2.13 -32.04 7.19
N THR A 12 -1.36 -33.04 6.76
CA THR A 12 -0.86 -34.13 7.62
C THR A 12 0.44 -33.80 8.36
N ILE A 13 1.05 -32.63 8.09
CA ILE A 13 2.33 -32.24 8.67
C ILE A 13 2.10 -31.15 9.73
N THR A 14 2.04 -31.55 11.00
CA THR A 14 2.02 -30.65 12.17
C THR A 14 3.41 -30.10 12.47
N SER A 15 3.94 -29.27 11.57
CA SER A 15 5.28 -28.70 11.66
C SER A 15 5.27 -27.17 11.47
N PRO A 16 6.18 -26.41 12.12
CA PRO A 16 6.39 -24.99 11.81
C PRO A 16 6.61 -24.71 10.31
N PHE A 17 7.14 -25.69 9.57
CA PHE A 17 7.29 -25.62 8.12
C PHE A 17 5.95 -25.55 7.37
N HIS A 18 4.92 -26.24 7.85
CA HIS A 18 3.58 -26.20 7.26
C HIS A 18 2.98 -24.79 7.38
N TYR A 19 3.10 -24.17 8.56
CA TYR A 19 2.61 -22.82 8.80
C TYR A 19 3.29 -21.79 7.88
N ILE A 20 4.62 -21.86 7.76
CA ILE A 20 5.39 -20.98 6.86
C ILE A 20 5.01 -21.22 5.39
N PHE A 21 4.86 -22.49 4.98
CA PHE A 21 4.46 -22.85 3.62
C PHE A 21 3.08 -22.31 3.27
N LYS A 22 2.07 -22.55 4.12
CA LYS A 22 0.69 -22.07 3.93
C LYS A 22 0.63 -20.55 3.81
N ARG A 23 1.40 -19.83 4.63
CA ARG A 23 1.51 -18.36 4.54
C ARG A 23 2.11 -17.88 3.23
N LYS A 24 3.21 -18.50 2.80
CA LYS A 24 3.86 -18.14 1.52
C LYS A 24 2.96 -18.46 0.33
N LEU A 25 2.29 -19.61 0.34
CA LEU A 25 1.38 -20.03 -0.72
C LEU A 25 0.15 -19.11 -0.80
N SER A 26 -0.47 -18.78 0.33
CA SER A 26 -1.63 -17.87 0.36
C SER A 26 -1.26 -16.48 -0.12
N HIS A 27 -0.11 -15.94 0.29
CA HIS A 27 0.39 -14.66 -0.20
C HIS A 27 0.70 -14.68 -1.70
N TYR A 28 1.34 -15.75 -2.19
CA TYR A 28 1.61 -15.93 -3.62
C TYR A 28 0.33 -15.98 -4.46
N LEU A 29 -0.66 -16.79 -4.04
CA LEU A 29 -1.95 -16.88 -4.73
C LEU A 29 -2.69 -15.55 -4.70
N TYR A 30 -2.61 -14.82 -3.59
CA TYR A 30 -3.16 -13.47 -3.49
C TYR A 30 -2.54 -12.53 -4.52
N GLN A 31 -1.21 -12.41 -4.56
CA GLN A 31 -0.51 -11.55 -5.51
C GLN A 31 -0.82 -11.94 -6.97
N LYS A 32 -0.86 -13.24 -7.26
CA LYS A 32 -1.25 -13.74 -8.58
C LYS A 32 -2.66 -13.28 -8.96
N ASN A 33 -3.63 -13.42 -8.06
CA ASN A 33 -5.00 -12.96 -8.30
C ASN A 33 -5.07 -11.43 -8.52
N ILE A 34 -4.27 -10.64 -7.79
CA ILE A 34 -4.20 -9.18 -8.04
C ILE A 34 -3.72 -8.90 -9.46
N ILE A 35 -2.65 -9.56 -9.91
CA ILE A 35 -2.11 -9.38 -11.26
C ILE A 35 -3.17 -9.76 -12.31
N GLU A 36 -3.90 -10.86 -12.11
CA GLU A 36 -5.00 -11.26 -13.00
C GLU A 36 -6.17 -10.25 -13.02
N ILE A 37 -6.52 -9.65 -11.87
CA ILE A 37 -7.52 -8.57 -11.80
C ILE A 37 -7.06 -7.35 -12.60
N LEU A 38 -5.81 -6.90 -12.38
CA LEU A 38 -5.25 -5.74 -13.09
C LEU A 38 -5.14 -5.98 -14.60
N GLY A 39 -4.75 -7.19 -15.00
CA GLY A 39 -4.69 -7.61 -16.41
C GLY A 39 -6.05 -7.50 -17.10
N ARG A 40 -7.11 -8.04 -16.49
CA ARG A 40 -8.48 -7.95 -17.04
C ARG A 40 -8.93 -6.50 -17.22
N VAL A 41 -8.70 -5.66 -16.21
CA VAL A 41 -9.10 -4.24 -16.27
C VAL A 41 -8.33 -3.47 -17.35
N ASN A 42 -7.05 -3.80 -17.55
CA ASN A 42 -6.25 -3.24 -18.62
C ASN A 42 -6.80 -3.64 -20.00
N ASP A 43 -7.13 -4.92 -20.19
CA ASP A 43 -7.68 -5.45 -21.45
C ASP A 43 -9.04 -4.84 -21.79
N ASP A 44 -9.88 -4.60 -20.77
CA ASP A 44 -11.18 -3.94 -20.90
C ASP A 44 -11.07 -2.43 -21.20
N LYS A 45 -9.84 -1.88 -21.28
CA LYS A 45 -9.55 -0.46 -21.56
C LYS A 45 -10.34 0.50 -20.67
N LEU A 46 -10.55 0.14 -19.42
CA LEU A 46 -11.30 0.98 -18.48
C LEU A 46 -10.55 2.28 -18.10
N ARG A 47 -9.34 2.52 -18.64
CA ARG A 47 -8.49 3.69 -18.34
C ARG A 47 -7.82 4.25 -19.60
N GLY A 48 -7.68 5.58 -19.66
CA GLY A 48 -7.08 6.27 -20.81
C GLY A 48 -5.59 6.60 -20.70
N TRP A 49 -5.01 6.67 -19.49
CA TRP A 49 -3.73 7.37 -19.28
C TRP A 49 -2.61 6.59 -18.57
N TYR A 50 -2.92 5.52 -17.83
CA TYR A 50 -1.93 4.62 -17.24
C TYR A 50 -2.35 3.16 -17.41
N SER A 51 -1.38 2.25 -17.49
CA SER A 51 -1.67 0.82 -17.51
C SER A 51 -1.87 0.29 -16.08
N PRO A 52 -3.05 -0.27 -15.75
CA PRO A 52 -3.28 -0.99 -14.49
C PRO A 52 -2.21 -2.03 -14.16
N CYS A 53 -1.64 -2.69 -15.17
CA CYS A 53 -0.63 -3.74 -15.00
C CYS A 53 0.66 -3.23 -14.36
N ASP A 54 0.96 -1.93 -14.50
CA ASP A 54 2.17 -1.33 -13.93
C ASP A 54 2.04 -1.03 -12.44
N LEU A 55 0.83 -1.04 -11.87
CA LEU A 55 0.62 -0.71 -10.46
C LEU A 55 1.31 -1.69 -9.51
N MET A 56 1.43 -2.97 -9.85
CA MET A 56 2.19 -3.92 -9.02
C MET A 56 3.70 -3.68 -9.08
N ASN A 57 4.19 -2.89 -10.04
CA ASN A 57 5.58 -2.47 -10.12
C ASN A 57 5.87 -1.24 -9.24
N THR A 58 4.85 -0.41 -8.95
CA THR A 58 4.98 0.75 -8.06
C THR A 58 4.96 0.33 -6.60
N ARG A 59 5.81 0.95 -5.78
CA ARG A 59 6.00 0.57 -4.36
C ARG A 59 4.79 0.96 -3.53
N GLU A 60 4.19 2.08 -3.87
CA GLU A 60 3.10 2.73 -3.16
C GLU A 60 1.84 1.88 -3.19
N PHE A 61 1.49 1.36 -4.38
CA PHE A 61 0.37 0.45 -4.55
C PHE A 61 0.70 -0.96 -4.07
N ARG A 62 1.86 -1.53 -4.47
CA ARG A 62 2.27 -2.88 -4.06
C ARG A 62 2.36 -3.02 -2.54
N GLY A 63 2.92 -2.03 -1.85
CA GLY A 63 3.05 -2.00 -0.40
C GLY A 63 1.69 -2.02 0.30
N MET A 64 0.77 -1.17 -0.15
CA MET A 64 -0.62 -1.14 0.36
C MET A 64 -1.34 -2.48 0.12
N ILE A 65 -1.31 -3.01 -1.09
CA ILE A 65 -1.97 -4.29 -1.41
C ILE A 65 -1.41 -5.43 -0.56
N ASN A 66 -0.09 -5.50 -0.40
CA ASN A 66 0.56 -6.55 0.40
C ASN A 66 0.37 -6.38 1.91
N SER A 67 -0.17 -5.26 2.41
CA SER A 67 -0.34 -5.04 3.85
C SER A 67 -1.35 -6.00 4.50
N LEU A 68 -2.24 -6.61 3.71
CA LEU A 68 -3.12 -7.66 4.21
C LEU A 68 -2.35 -8.90 4.65
N PHE A 69 -1.18 -9.16 4.07
CA PHE A 69 -0.28 -10.26 4.46
C PHE A 69 0.85 -9.79 5.39
N GLN A 70 0.62 -8.69 6.12
CA GLN A 70 1.49 -8.22 7.20
C GLN A 70 0.75 -8.32 8.55
N PRO A 71 1.47 -8.64 9.66
CA PRO A 71 0.87 -8.67 10.98
C PRO A 71 0.23 -7.31 11.38
N GLY A 72 -0.90 -7.37 12.09
CA GLY A 72 -1.58 -6.20 12.65
C GLY A 72 -2.99 -5.99 12.08
N ASP A 73 -3.66 -4.94 12.53
CA ASP A 73 -5.11 -4.78 12.33
C ASP A 73 -5.49 -3.90 11.13
N TYR A 74 -4.49 -3.47 10.33
CA TYR A 74 -4.77 -2.63 9.17
C TYR A 74 -5.43 -3.43 8.03
N HIS A 75 -6.52 -2.87 7.49
CA HIS A 75 -7.21 -3.28 6.28
C HIS A 75 -7.34 -2.05 5.39
N PHE A 76 -7.09 -2.20 4.09
CA PHE A 76 -7.26 -1.07 3.18
C PHE A 76 -8.75 -0.81 2.89
N SER A 77 -9.09 0.46 2.78
CA SER A 77 -10.37 0.93 2.25
C SER A 77 -10.29 1.23 0.76
N THR A 78 -11.43 1.52 0.11
CA THR A 78 -11.43 2.02 -1.27
C THR A 78 -10.67 3.36 -1.38
N MET A 79 -10.79 4.22 -0.38
CA MET A 79 -10.09 5.50 -0.32
C MET A 79 -8.57 5.32 -0.24
N ASP A 80 -8.11 4.32 0.51
CA ASP A 80 -6.68 3.99 0.61
C ASP A 80 -6.14 3.55 -0.76
N ILE A 81 -6.90 2.72 -1.48
CA ILE A 81 -6.57 2.29 -2.85
C ILE A 81 -6.49 3.49 -3.79
N ALA A 82 -7.49 4.37 -3.75
CA ALA A 82 -7.52 5.57 -4.58
C ALA A 82 -6.33 6.49 -4.30
N ALA A 83 -6.00 6.69 -3.02
CA ALA A 83 -4.86 7.47 -2.61
C ALA A 83 -3.55 6.83 -3.10
N ALA A 84 -3.35 5.53 -2.90
CA ALA A 84 -2.15 4.83 -3.33
C ALA A 84 -1.95 4.89 -4.86
N ILE A 85 -3.02 4.77 -5.65
CA ILE A 85 -2.97 4.91 -7.11
C ILE A 85 -2.61 6.35 -7.49
N SER A 86 -3.26 7.35 -6.88
CA SER A 86 -2.98 8.77 -7.15
C SER A 86 -1.52 9.13 -6.86
N ILE A 87 -0.95 8.61 -5.77
CA ILE A 87 0.48 8.76 -5.45
C ILE A 87 1.35 8.01 -6.47
N ALA A 88 1.04 6.75 -6.75
CA ALA A 88 1.84 5.90 -7.64
C ALA A 88 1.95 6.43 -9.07
N THR A 89 0.88 7.06 -9.58
CA THR A 89 0.85 7.62 -10.94
C THR A 89 1.26 9.10 -10.99
N GLY A 90 1.52 9.73 -9.85
CA GLY A 90 1.81 11.16 -9.78
C GLY A 90 0.63 12.07 -10.08
N HIS A 91 -0.60 11.52 -10.15
CA HIS A 91 -1.84 12.24 -10.51
C HIS A 91 -2.08 13.50 -9.68
N TYR A 92 -1.66 13.48 -8.42
CA TYR A 92 -1.75 14.62 -7.51
C TYR A 92 -1.06 15.90 -8.04
N SER A 93 -0.19 15.79 -9.05
CA SER A 93 0.55 16.91 -9.65
C SER A 93 -0.29 17.74 -10.61
N ASP A 94 -1.42 17.21 -11.11
CA ASP A 94 -2.26 17.89 -12.11
C ASP A 94 -2.97 19.13 -11.54
N ASN A 95 -2.90 19.38 -10.23
CA ASN A 95 -3.51 20.50 -9.47
C ASN A 95 -5.03 20.70 -9.68
N GLU A 96 -5.66 19.87 -10.51
CA GLU A 96 -7.08 19.96 -10.86
C GLU A 96 -7.74 18.59 -10.81
N PHE A 97 -8.95 18.59 -10.25
CA PHE A 97 -9.82 17.43 -10.30
C PHE A 97 -10.42 17.29 -11.70
N ASN A 98 -10.06 16.21 -12.39
CA ASN A 98 -10.29 16.04 -13.81
C ASN A 98 -10.90 14.66 -14.14
N LYS A 99 -11.08 14.36 -15.44
CA LYS A 99 -11.60 13.06 -15.90
C LYS A 99 -10.81 11.87 -15.33
N PHE A 100 -9.49 11.98 -15.26
CA PHE A 100 -8.62 10.92 -14.75
C PHE A 100 -8.78 10.71 -13.24
N SER A 101 -9.16 11.75 -12.51
CA SER A 101 -9.54 11.67 -11.10
C SER A 101 -10.74 10.74 -10.91
N HIS A 102 -11.81 10.94 -11.68
CA HIS A 102 -12.98 10.05 -11.67
C HIS A 102 -12.62 8.63 -12.09
N GLU A 103 -11.76 8.48 -13.10
CA GLU A 103 -11.28 7.17 -13.53
C GLU A 103 -10.57 6.44 -12.38
N ILE A 104 -9.61 7.07 -11.68
CA ILE A 104 -8.95 6.44 -10.53
C ILE A 104 -9.95 6.03 -9.45
N ILE A 105 -10.94 6.87 -9.14
CA ILE A 105 -11.95 6.56 -8.11
C ILE A 105 -12.78 5.34 -8.50
N ASP A 106 -13.33 5.33 -9.72
CA ASP A 106 -14.13 4.20 -10.22
C ASP A 106 -13.31 2.90 -10.22
N PHE A 107 -12.01 3.02 -10.52
CA PHE A 107 -11.11 1.88 -10.52
C PHE A 107 -10.91 1.29 -9.14
N SER A 108 -10.76 2.18 -8.18
CA SER A 108 -10.50 1.83 -6.79
C SER A 108 -11.69 1.04 -6.24
N TYR A 109 -12.92 1.47 -6.55
CA TYR A 109 -14.12 0.68 -6.20
C TYR A 109 -14.11 -0.70 -6.86
N HIS A 110 -13.82 -0.76 -8.16
CA HIS A 110 -13.84 -2.02 -8.90
C HIS A 110 -12.79 -3.01 -8.37
N ILE A 111 -11.53 -2.59 -8.23
CA ILE A 111 -10.46 -3.43 -7.67
C ILE A 111 -10.80 -3.87 -6.26
N SER A 112 -11.22 -2.93 -5.39
CA SER A 112 -11.53 -3.23 -3.99
C SER A 112 -12.56 -4.36 -3.89
N HIS A 113 -13.61 -4.29 -4.72
CA HIS A 113 -14.63 -5.32 -4.84
C HIS A 113 -14.07 -6.65 -5.36
N GLU A 114 -13.36 -6.64 -6.50
CA GLU A 114 -12.79 -7.86 -7.11
C GLU A 114 -11.80 -8.57 -6.17
N ILE A 115 -10.99 -7.81 -5.42
CA ILE A 115 -10.07 -8.36 -4.43
C ILE A 115 -10.83 -9.09 -3.32
N LYS A 116 -11.85 -8.44 -2.75
CA LYS A 116 -12.67 -9.02 -1.70
C LYS A 116 -13.37 -10.29 -2.17
N GLU A 117 -13.96 -10.25 -3.35
CA GLU A 117 -14.59 -11.43 -3.98
C GLU A 117 -13.59 -12.57 -4.21
N SER A 118 -12.39 -12.25 -4.70
CA SER A 118 -11.29 -13.22 -4.86
C SER A 118 -10.92 -13.88 -3.52
N ILE A 119 -10.80 -13.09 -2.45
CA ILE A 119 -10.49 -13.59 -1.11
C ILE A 119 -11.61 -14.51 -0.60
N ILE A 120 -12.87 -14.12 -0.76
CA ILE A 120 -14.03 -14.89 -0.30
C ILE A 120 -14.10 -16.24 -1.02
N LYS A 121 -13.88 -16.25 -2.34
CA LYS A 121 -13.96 -17.45 -3.18
C LYS A 121 -12.78 -18.39 -2.98
N ASN A 122 -11.59 -17.87 -2.63
CA ASN A 122 -10.38 -18.67 -2.45
C ASN A 122 -10.12 -18.99 -0.97
N LYS A 123 -10.48 -20.22 -0.56
CA LYS A 123 -10.26 -20.73 0.80
C LYS A 123 -8.80 -20.58 1.27
N VAL A 124 -7.83 -20.83 0.40
CA VAL A 124 -6.39 -20.78 0.77
C VAL A 124 -5.97 -19.37 1.17
N ILE A 125 -6.40 -18.37 0.39
CA ILE A 125 -6.12 -16.96 0.66
C ILE A 125 -6.83 -16.55 1.96
N ARG A 126 -8.12 -16.87 2.08
CA ARG A 126 -8.93 -16.58 3.26
C ARG A 126 -8.32 -17.14 4.54
N ASP A 127 -8.01 -18.42 4.56
CA ASP A 127 -7.45 -19.08 5.75
C ASP A 127 -6.07 -18.50 6.08
N GLY A 128 -5.27 -18.17 5.05
CA GLY A 128 -4.00 -17.47 5.22
C GLY A 128 -4.16 -16.10 5.90
N LEU A 129 -5.13 -15.30 5.48
CA LEU A 129 -5.41 -13.98 6.08
C LEU A 129 -5.89 -14.09 7.54
N VAL A 130 -6.72 -15.08 7.85
CA VAL A 130 -7.14 -15.37 9.23
C VAL A 130 -5.92 -15.71 10.10
N ASP A 131 -4.96 -16.48 9.57
CA ASP A 131 -3.69 -16.79 10.26
C ASP A 131 -2.80 -15.54 10.49
N TYR A 132 -3.05 -14.43 9.78
CA TYR A 132 -2.44 -13.10 10.02
C TYR A 132 -3.26 -12.22 10.97
N GLY A 133 -4.38 -12.71 11.51
CA GLY A 133 -5.29 -11.96 12.37
C GLY A 133 -6.21 -11.00 11.63
N LYS A 134 -6.34 -11.13 10.30
CA LYS A 134 -7.15 -10.21 9.50
C LYS A 134 -8.63 -10.58 9.54
N ASN A 135 -9.46 -9.59 9.83
CA ASN A 135 -10.89 -9.68 9.61
C ASN A 135 -11.27 -9.28 8.17
N ILE A 136 -11.70 -10.25 7.37
CA ILE A 136 -12.05 -10.05 5.95
C ILE A 136 -13.27 -9.14 5.77
N SER A 137 -14.18 -9.06 6.77
CA SER A 137 -15.34 -8.18 6.67
C SER A 137 -14.96 -6.70 6.65
N LEU A 138 -13.78 -6.35 7.15
CA LEU A 138 -13.24 -4.99 7.17
C LEU A 138 -12.51 -4.61 5.87
N ILE A 139 -12.35 -5.55 4.93
CA ILE A 139 -11.83 -5.27 3.58
C ILE A 139 -12.95 -4.65 2.75
N ASP A 140 -12.61 -3.69 1.90
CA ASP A 140 -13.56 -3.01 1.01
C ASP A 140 -14.70 -2.36 1.80
N ILE A 141 -14.37 -1.67 2.90
CA ILE A 141 -15.31 -0.73 3.49
C ILE A 141 -15.46 0.40 2.48
N LYS A 142 -16.62 0.41 1.80
CA LYS A 142 -16.94 1.41 0.79
C LYS A 142 -16.84 2.79 1.42
N SER A 143 -15.80 3.51 1.02
CA SER A 143 -15.66 4.92 1.35
C SER A 143 -16.73 5.70 0.60
N ASP A 144 -17.17 6.82 1.16
CA ASP A 144 -18.02 7.75 0.44
C ASP A 144 -17.25 8.33 -0.75
N ARG A 145 -17.88 8.35 -1.93
CA ARG A 145 -17.24 8.85 -3.15
C ARG A 145 -16.85 10.31 -2.98
N THR A 146 -17.73 11.12 -2.41
CA THR A 146 -17.49 12.55 -2.21
C THR A 146 -16.28 12.79 -1.30
N ALA A 147 -16.06 11.93 -0.30
CA ALA A 147 -14.84 11.99 0.52
C ALA A 147 -13.56 11.75 -0.30
N ILE A 148 -13.57 10.81 -1.26
CA ILE A 148 -12.43 10.57 -2.14
C ILE A 148 -12.24 11.74 -3.13
N GLU A 149 -13.32 12.31 -3.64
CA GLU A 149 -13.25 13.49 -4.52
C GLU A 149 -12.66 14.72 -3.79
N CYS A 150 -13.06 14.95 -2.53
CA CYS A 150 -12.46 15.97 -1.68
C CYS A 150 -10.96 15.71 -1.46
N LEU A 151 -10.57 14.45 -1.27
CA LEU A 151 -9.17 14.06 -1.11
C LEU A 151 -8.33 14.47 -2.32
N PHE A 152 -8.85 14.29 -3.54
CA PHE A 152 -8.11 14.55 -4.76
C PHE A 152 -8.03 16.05 -5.11
N LYS A 153 -8.87 16.88 -4.51
CA LYS A 153 -8.84 18.34 -4.67
C LYS A 153 -7.82 19.03 -3.77
N ASP A 154 -7.30 18.34 -2.76
CA ASP A 154 -6.35 18.89 -1.80
C ASP A 154 -5.20 17.92 -1.54
N LYS A 155 -3.99 18.25 -2.03
CA LYS A 155 -2.79 17.43 -1.85
C LYS A 155 -2.45 17.23 -0.38
N LYS A 156 -2.70 18.23 0.47
CA LYS A 156 -2.40 18.12 1.91
C LYS A 156 -3.26 17.04 2.53
N GLU A 157 -4.55 17.03 2.23
CA GLU A 157 -5.43 15.98 2.73
C GLU A 157 -5.10 14.62 2.11
N LEU A 158 -4.76 14.57 0.81
CA LEU A 158 -4.29 13.34 0.15
C LEU A 158 -3.08 12.73 0.85
N PHE A 159 -2.02 13.52 1.07
CA PHE A 159 -0.82 13.05 1.73
C PHE A 159 -1.09 12.69 3.18
N ARG A 160 -1.88 13.50 3.91
CA ARG A 160 -2.26 13.20 5.30
C ARG A 160 -2.97 11.87 5.40
N HIS A 161 -3.93 11.61 4.51
CA HIS A 161 -4.63 10.34 4.44
C HIS A 161 -3.67 9.20 4.08
N TYR A 162 -2.88 9.34 3.03
CA TYR A 162 -1.92 8.32 2.59
C TYR A 162 -0.97 7.91 3.72
N PHE A 163 -0.31 8.88 4.37
CA PHE A 163 0.62 8.60 5.47
C PHE A 163 -0.06 8.10 6.74
N SER A 164 -1.33 8.44 6.97
CA SER A 164 -2.09 7.89 8.10
C SER A 164 -2.23 6.37 8.05
N THR A 165 -2.18 5.76 6.86
CA THR A 165 -2.23 4.31 6.68
C THR A 165 -0.98 3.58 7.21
N PHE A 166 0.11 4.31 7.48
CA PHE A 166 1.32 3.78 8.10
C PHE A 166 1.37 4.07 9.60
N ASN A 167 0.51 4.97 10.09
CA ASN A 167 0.53 5.41 11.48
C ASN A 167 0.05 4.30 12.42
N ASN A 168 0.84 4.04 13.45
CA ASN A 168 0.48 3.11 14.51
C ASN A 168 0.94 3.70 15.85
N ALA A 169 -0.06 4.15 16.62
CA ALA A 169 0.14 4.84 17.89
C ALA A 169 0.78 3.97 19.00
N ILE A 170 0.85 2.65 18.82
CA ILE A 170 1.54 1.74 19.75
C ILE A 170 3.05 2.01 19.75
N TYR A 171 3.61 2.49 18.64
CA TYR A 171 5.02 2.80 18.53
C TYR A 171 5.30 4.25 18.95
N ASN A 172 6.43 4.46 19.63
CA ASN A 172 6.91 5.80 20.03
C ASN A 172 7.90 6.40 19.01
N HIS A 173 8.13 5.72 17.89
CA HIS A 173 9.07 6.17 16.87
C HIS A 173 8.36 7.08 15.87
N SER A 174 8.64 8.37 15.95
CA SER A 174 7.91 9.42 15.25
C SER A 174 8.71 9.94 14.05
N ILE A 175 8.10 9.88 12.87
CA ILE A 175 8.63 10.49 11.65
C ILE A 175 7.81 11.73 11.31
N GLN A 176 8.51 12.82 11.04
CA GLN A 176 7.97 14.04 10.46
C GLN A 176 8.26 14.06 8.96
N ILE A 177 7.27 14.46 8.17
CA ILE A 177 7.25 14.37 6.72
C ILE A 177 6.85 15.73 6.17
N TRP A 178 7.68 16.30 5.30
CA TRP A 178 7.37 17.52 4.56
C TRP A 178 7.08 17.19 3.11
N HIS A 179 6.17 17.96 2.52
CA HIS A 179 5.62 17.73 1.20
C HIS A 179 5.32 19.05 0.50
N GLN A 180 5.03 18.98 -0.80
CA GLN A 180 4.58 20.16 -1.56
C GLN A 180 3.15 20.60 -1.19
N GLY A 181 2.86 21.88 -1.32
CA GLY A 181 1.51 22.45 -1.19
C GLY A 181 0.68 22.33 -2.47
N ASN A 182 -0.57 22.79 -2.44
CA ASN A 182 -1.46 22.78 -3.61
C ASN A 182 -0.90 23.68 -4.72
N ASP A 183 -0.46 24.89 -4.36
CA ASP A 183 -0.07 25.92 -5.32
C ASP A 183 1.41 25.87 -5.74
N ASN A 184 2.17 24.87 -5.26
CA ASN A 184 3.60 24.78 -5.54
C ASN A 184 4.08 23.34 -5.77
N THR A 185 5.26 23.23 -6.37
CA THR A 185 5.93 21.96 -6.71
C THR A 185 7.18 21.73 -5.85
N TRP A 186 7.52 22.66 -4.97
CA TRP A 186 8.63 22.53 -4.02
C TRP A 186 8.10 22.12 -2.64
N ILE A 187 8.97 21.52 -1.84
CA ILE A 187 8.64 21.09 -0.48
C ILE A 187 8.35 22.32 0.39
N ASP A 188 7.24 22.30 1.11
CA ASP A 188 6.95 23.27 2.17
C ASP A 188 7.53 22.76 3.49
N TRP A 189 8.63 23.36 3.95
CA TRP A 189 9.27 23.02 5.22
C TRP A 189 8.58 23.61 6.45
N THR A 190 7.45 24.31 6.30
CA THR A 190 6.72 24.85 7.45
C THR A 190 6.18 23.74 8.34
N GLU A 191 6.60 23.70 9.60
CA GLU A 191 6.27 22.61 10.53
C GLU A 191 4.76 22.37 10.68
N LYS A 192 3.94 23.44 10.71
CA LYS A 192 2.47 23.33 10.83
C LYS A 192 1.79 22.61 9.66
N ASN A 193 2.48 22.52 8.52
CA ASN A 193 2.00 21.86 7.32
C ASN A 193 2.57 20.45 7.15
N SER A 194 3.60 20.10 7.92
CA SER A 194 4.17 18.75 7.92
C SER A 194 3.20 17.71 8.49
N ILE A 195 3.41 16.46 8.11
CA ILE A 195 2.68 15.31 8.64
C ILE A 195 3.57 14.62 9.66
N ARG A 196 3.00 14.25 10.81
CA ARG A 196 3.69 13.50 11.85
C ARG A 196 2.97 12.20 12.12
N ILE A 197 3.69 11.10 12.03
CA ILE A 197 3.15 9.77 12.30
C ILE A 197 4.12 8.95 13.14
N ASN A 198 3.57 7.93 13.79
CA ASN A 198 4.32 6.93 14.54
C ASN A 198 4.39 5.64 13.73
N ILE A 199 5.57 5.02 13.61
CA ILE A 199 5.77 3.82 12.80
C ILE A 199 6.63 2.79 13.53
N ASN A 200 6.65 1.55 13.02
CA ASN A 200 7.64 0.56 13.42
C ASN A 200 8.97 0.81 12.65
N PRO A 201 10.06 1.24 13.31
CA PRO A 201 11.33 1.55 12.62
C PRO A 201 12.02 0.34 12.00
N TYR A 202 11.62 -0.88 12.38
CA TYR A 202 12.21 -2.13 11.87
C TYR A 202 11.42 -2.74 10.71
N LYS A 203 10.17 -2.32 10.51
CA LYS A 203 9.24 -2.89 9.52
C LYS A 203 8.39 -1.78 8.90
N ILE A 204 9.03 -0.79 8.31
CA ILE A 204 8.32 0.25 7.56
C ILE A 204 7.79 -0.41 6.29
N ARG A 205 6.47 -0.40 6.08
CA ARG A 205 5.86 -0.98 4.89
C ARG A 205 6.41 -0.28 3.64
N GLU A 206 6.64 -1.04 2.58
CA GLU A 206 6.99 -0.51 1.25
C GLU A 206 6.03 0.61 0.79
N GLY A 207 6.58 1.60 0.08
CA GLY A 207 5.85 2.78 -0.40
C GLY A 207 5.85 3.95 0.58
N PHE A 208 6.58 3.86 1.70
CA PHE A 208 6.60 4.93 2.69
C PHE A 208 7.48 6.12 2.26
N PHE A 209 8.68 5.85 1.76
CA PHE A 209 9.59 6.90 1.30
C PHE A 209 9.32 7.25 -0.16
N LEU A 210 8.70 8.41 -0.36
CA LEU A 210 8.27 8.96 -1.63
C LEU A 210 9.29 9.99 -2.14
N ILE A 211 9.50 10.01 -3.45
CA ILE A 211 10.32 11.03 -4.11
C ILE A 211 9.57 12.37 -4.06
N GLY A 212 10.28 13.47 -3.83
CA GLY A 212 9.67 14.81 -3.68
C GLY A 212 9.19 15.13 -2.26
N PHE A 213 9.54 14.30 -1.28
CA PHE A 213 9.24 14.49 0.14
C PHE A 213 10.54 14.52 0.95
N ASP A 214 10.51 15.24 2.08
CA ASP A 214 11.60 15.29 3.05
C ASP A 214 11.15 14.64 4.37
N TYR A 215 12.08 14.05 5.10
CA TYR A 215 11.80 13.19 6.24
C TYR A 215 12.78 13.43 7.39
N ARG A 216 12.24 13.52 8.60
CA ARG A 216 13.02 13.55 9.85
C ARG A 216 12.48 12.53 10.84
N ASP A 217 13.36 11.66 11.28
CA ASP A 217 13.17 10.88 12.49
C ASP A 217 13.30 11.82 13.69
N VAL A 218 12.16 12.17 14.28
CA VAL A 218 12.12 13.11 15.40
C VAL A 218 12.58 12.44 16.69
N THR A 219 12.39 11.12 16.81
CA THR A 219 12.77 10.36 17.99
C THR A 219 14.29 10.31 18.16
N ASN A 220 15.03 10.15 17.06
CA ASN A 220 16.50 10.10 17.09
C ASN A 220 17.19 11.38 16.59
N ASP A 221 16.40 12.40 16.28
CA ASP A 221 16.85 13.67 15.69
C ASP A 221 17.74 13.50 14.44
N LYS A 222 17.25 12.74 13.46
CA LYS A 222 17.98 12.46 12.21
C LYS A 222 17.14 12.79 11.00
N ARG A 223 17.75 13.44 10.01
CA ARG A 223 17.15 13.57 8.67
C ARG A 223 17.39 12.32 7.85
N LEU A 224 16.50 12.05 6.90
CA LEU A 224 16.70 10.99 5.93
C LEU A 224 17.74 11.47 4.91
N HIS A 225 18.74 10.63 4.66
CA HIS A 225 19.74 10.79 3.62
C HIS A 225 19.60 9.69 2.56
N VAL A 226 19.17 8.49 2.98
CA VAL A 226 18.94 7.36 2.10
C VAL A 226 17.88 6.45 2.69
N ALA A 227 17.04 5.89 1.83
CA ALA A 227 16.20 4.74 2.16
C ALA A 227 16.49 3.58 1.21
N SER A 228 16.44 2.37 1.77
CA SER A 228 16.49 1.13 0.99
C SER A 228 15.24 0.30 1.20
N ASN A 229 14.89 -0.52 0.21
CA ASN A 229 13.83 -1.51 0.28
C ASN A 229 14.41 -2.92 0.19
N LYS A 230 13.98 -3.78 1.11
CA LYS A 230 14.33 -5.18 1.13
C LYS A 230 13.14 -6.01 1.61
N ASP A 231 12.76 -7.01 0.82
CA ASP A 231 11.70 -7.96 1.13
C ASP A 231 10.34 -7.29 1.47
N GLY A 232 10.00 -6.19 0.78
CA GLY A 232 8.74 -5.46 0.98
C GLY A 232 8.72 -4.53 2.20
N TYR A 233 9.88 -4.31 2.82
CA TYR A 233 10.05 -3.33 3.89
C TYR A 233 11.10 -2.28 3.53
N GLU A 234 10.88 -1.06 4.00
CA GLU A 234 11.77 0.08 3.81
C GLU A 234 12.53 0.43 5.09
N TYR A 235 13.70 1.03 4.93
CA TYR A 235 14.62 1.29 6.04
C TYR A 235 15.19 2.70 5.99
N PHE A 236 15.01 3.45 7.08
CA PHE A 236 15.52 4.81 7.26
C PHE A 236 17.04 4.82 7.47
N ASN A 237 17.79 5.55 6.65
CA ASN A 237 19.26 5.70 6.71
C ASN A 237 20.04 4.38 6.76
N LYS A 238 19.57 3.35 6.05
CA LYS A 238 20.27 2.07 5.93
C LYS A 238 20.47 1.72 4.46
N CYS A 239 21.69 1.32 4.12
CA CYS A 239 22.04 0.71 2.83
C CYS A 239 22.28 -0.78 3.04
N LEU A 240 21.22 -1.59 2.91
CA LEU A 240 21.34 -3.03 3.10
C LEU A 240 22.05 -3.68 1.90
N LYS A 241 22.72 -4.82 2.13
CA LYS A 241 23.23 -5.63 1.01
C LYS A 241 22.05 -6.29 0.28
N ASN A 242 22.14 -6.33 -1.05
CA ASN A 242 21.11 -6.87 -1.95
C ASN A 242 19.74 -6.22 -1.77
N SER A 243 19.71 -4.91 -1.51
CA SER A 243 18.49 -4.09 -1.45
C SER A 243 18.46 -3.07 -2.57
N SER A 244 17.28 -2.64 -3.00
CA SER A 244 17.13 -1.47 -3.87
C SER A 244 17.21 -0.19 -3.04
N ARG A 245 17.86 0.86 -3.58
CA ARG A 245 17.71 2.21 -3.03
C ARG A 245 16.41 2.78 -3.55
N VAL A 246 15.64 3.39 -2.66
CA VAL A 246 14.29 3.85 -2.99
C VAL A 246 14.06 5.34 -2.73
N TRP A 247 14.97 5.96 -1.99
CA TRP A 247 15.05 7.39 -1.81
C TRP A 247 16.48 7.78 -1.48
N MET A 248 16.95 8.90 -2.01
CA MET A 248 18.25 9.50 -1.70
C MET A 248 18.14 11.02 -1.82
N GLN A 249 18.79 11.74 -0.91
CA GLN A 249 19.00 13.19 -1.00
C GLN A 249 20.36 13.52 -1.62
#